data_AF-A0A821H0X9-F1
#
_entry.id   AF-A0A821H0X9-F1
#
_cell.length_a   1.000
_cell.length_b   1.000
_cell.length_c   1.000
_cell.angle_alpha   90.00
_cell.angle_beta   90.00
_cell.angle_gamma   90.00
#
_symmetry.space_group_name_H-M   'P 1'
#
loop_
_entity.id
_entity.type
_entity.pdbx_description
1 polymer ?
#
loop_
_entity_poly.entity_id
_entity_poly.type
_entity_poly.pdbx_seq_one_letter_code
_entity_poly.pdbx_strand_id
1 'polypeptide(L)'
;MVQKESINPSPIPPIVETNDEPIKIHVYDDNGYLPIHRAAFNGHEVTIKNILDEAQKRNELTQQLEARTHDINELTPLLLATAAGRLDIIAYFLTYPVNFNAVDANGH
;
A
#
# COMPACT_ATOMS: atom_id res chain seq x y z
N MET A 1 5.87 10.57 57.33
CA MET A 1 6.19 11.38 56.14
C MET A 1 6.58 10.43 55.03
N VAL A 2 5.69 10.19 54.07
CA VAL A 2 6.03 9.55 52.79
C VAL A 2 5.82 10.61 51.74
N GLN A 3 6.92 11.04 51.10
CA GLN A 3 6.86 12.00 50.01
C GLN A 3 6.21 11.29 48.82
N LYS A 4 5.08 11.81 48.33
CA LYS A 4 4.51 11.38 47.05
C LYS A 4 5.43 11.92 45.97
N GLU A 5 6.25 11.06 45.37
CA GLU A 5 6.94 11.37 44.13
C GLU A 5 5.87 11.50 43.03
N SER A 6 5.57 12.74 42.64
CA SER A 6 4.80 13.02 41.43
C SER A 6 5.64 12.61 40.23
N ILE A 7 5.29 11.49 39.62
CA ILE A 7 5.85 11.05 38.35
C ILE A 7 5.37 12.04 37.29
N ASN A 8 6.20 13.02 36.95
CA ASN A 8 5.97 13.87 35.78
C ASN A 8 6.19 12.99 34.53
N PRO A 9 5.16 12.72 33.70
CA PRO A 9 5.40 11.99 32.47
C PRO A 9 6.34 12.81 31.58
N SER A 10 7.40 12.16 31.10
CA SER A 10 8.29 12.74 30.09
C SER A 10 7.45 13.30 28.94
N PRO A 11 7.80 14.47 28.37
CA PRO A 11 7.07 15.02 27.24
C PRO A 11 7.00 13.97 26.14
N ILE A 12 5.77 13.69 25.70
CA ILE A 12 5.52 12.83 24.53
C ILE A 12 6.28 13.48 23.38
N PRO A 13 7.20 12.78 22.70
CA PRO A 13 7.87 13.36 21.54
C PRO A 13 6.80 13.79 20.53
N PRO A 14 7.01 14.90 19.79
CA PRO A 14 6.06 15.33 18.79
C PRO A 14 5.74 14.15 17.87
N ILE A 15 4.45 13.89 17.68
CA ILE A 15 3.91 13.06 16.61
C ILE A 15 4.76 13.30 15.36
N VAL A 16 5.42 12.24 14.89
CA VAL A 16 6.32 12.20 13.73
C VAL A 16 5.88 13.25 12.72
N GLU A 17 6.66 14.33 12.62
CA GLU A 17 6.59 15.22 11.48
C GLU A 17 6.72 14.30 10.26
N THR A 18 5.65 14.22 9.48
CA THR A 18 5.67 13.52 8.21
C THR A 18 6.69 14.26 7.38
N ASN A 19 7.93 13.75 7.31
CA ASN A 19 8.95 14.28 6.43
C ASN A 19 8.30 14.54 5.07
N ASP A 20 8.38 15.79 4.58
CA ASP A 20 7.84 16.23 3.28
C ASP A 20 8.55 15.54 2.08
N GLU A 21 9.18 14.39 2.30
CA GLU A 21 9.75 13.59 1.24
C GLU A 21 8.64 13.00 0.38
N PRO A 22 8.75 13.10 -0.95
CA PRO A 22 7.76 12.55 -1.85
C PRO A 22 7.66 11.04 -1.65
N ILE A 23 6.44 10.53 -1.50
CA ILE A 23 6.20 9.08 -1.38
C ILE A 23 6.81 8.39 -2.60
N LYS A 24 7.66 7.39 -2.35
CA LYS A 24 8.29 6.59 -3.39
C LYS A 24 7.38 5.41 -3.74
N ILE A 25 6.65 5.54 -4.85
CA ILE A 25 5.63 4.56 -5.29
C ILE A 25 6.15 3.52 -6.32
N HIS A 26 7.37 3.71 -6.83
CA HIS A 26 8.00 2.85 -7.85
C HIS A 26 9.23 2.07 -7.33
N VAL A 27 9.28 1.78 -6.04
CA VAL A 27 10.39 1.06 -5.42
C VAL A 27 9.99 -0.39 -5.22
N TYR A 28 10.69 -1.30 -5.89
CA TYR A 28 10.54 -2.73 -5.67
C TYR A 28 11.26 -3.15 -4.40
N ASP A 29 10.63 -4.02 -3.62
CA ASP A 29 11.32 -4.78 -2.57
C ASP A 29 12.18 -5.90 -3.18
N ASP A 30 12.92 -6.62 -2.34
CA ASP A 30 13.83 -7.70 -2.75
C ASP A 30 13.12 -8.87 -3.47
N ASN A 31 11.80 -8.96 -3.36
CA ASN A 31 10.99 -9.99 -4.03
C ASN A 31 10.37 -9.48 -5.34
N GLY A 32 10.65 -8.24 -5.74
CA GLY A 32 10.05 -7.65 -6.94
C GLY A 32 8.65 -7.08 -6.72
N TYR A 33 8.29 -6.67 -5.49
CA TYR A 33 6.96 -6.12 -5.20
C TYR A 33 7.05 -4.62 -4.98
N LEU A 34 6.29 -3.84 -5.77
CA LEU A 34 5.97 -2.44 -5.42
C LEU A 34 5.20 -2.33 -4.09
N PRO A 35 5.19 -1.15 -3.43
CA PRO A 35 4.49 -0.95 -2.17
C PRO A 35 2.99 -1.25 -2.27
N ILE A 36 2.36 -0.96 -3.42
CA ILE A 36 0.93 -1.23 -3.65
C ILE A 36 0.61 -2.72 -3.65
N HIS A 37 1.50 -3.59 -4.14
CA HIS A 37 1.32 -5.04 -4.10
C HIS A 37 1.27 -5.55 -2.65
N ARG A 38 2.21 -5.09 -1.81
CA ARG A 38 2.25 -5.45 -0.38
C ARG A 38 1.04 -4.91 0.37
N ALA A 39 0.64 -3.68 0.09
CA ALA A 39 -0.54 -3.08 0.70
C ALA A 39 -1.81 -3.84 0.32
N ALA A 40 -1.95 -4.24 -0.95
CA ALA A 40 -3.09 -5.01 -1.44
C ALA A 40 -3.16 -6.41 -0.80
N PHE A 41 -2.05 -7.14 -0.74
CA PHE A 41 -1.99 -8.46 -0.09
C PHE A 41 -2.33 -8.38 1.42
N ASN A 42 -1.84 -7.34 2.11
CA ASN A 42 -2.02 -7.19 3.56
C ASN A 42 -3.32 -6.49 3.97
N GLY A 43 -4.09 -5.92 3.03
CA GLY A 43 -5.32 -5.18 3.35
C GLY A 43 -5.07 -3.78 3.90
N HIS A 44 -3.95 -3.13 3.55
CA HIS A 44 -3.60 -1.80 4.07
C HIS A 44 -4.26 -0.68 3.24
N GLU A 45 -5.57 -0.52 3.37
CA GLU A 45 -6.39 0.41 2.58
C GLU A 45 -5.85 1.86 2.60
N VAL A 46 -5.46 2.37 3.78
CA VAL A 46 -4.91 3.73 3.91
C VAL A 46 -3.63 3.91 3.10
N THR A 47 -2.75 2.92 3.09
CA THR A 47 -1.53 2.94 2.28
C THR A 47 -1.85 2.93 0.79
N ILE A 48 -2.83 2.14 0.35
CA ILE A 48 -3.28 2.12 -1.04
C ILE A 48 -3.83 3.49 -1.45
N LYS A 49 -4.67 4.11 -0.63
CA LYS A 49 -5.21 5.47 -0.86
C LYS A 49 -4.08 6.47 -1.08
N ASN A 50 -3.12 6.53 -0.16
CA ASN A 50 -1.99 7.45 -0.26
C ASN A 50 -1.15 7.20 -1.53
N ILE A 51 -0.93 5.94 -1.91
CA ILE A 51 -0.20 5.61 -3.15
C ILE A 51 -0.97 6.05 -4.40
N LEU A 52 -2.27 5.75 -4.47
CA LEU A 52 -3.09 6.10 -5.64
C LEU A 52 -3.31 7.61 -5.76
N ASP A 53 -3.44 8.33 -4.64
CA ASP A 53 -3.51 9.79 -4.63
C ASP A 53 -2.21 10.41 -5.17
N GLU A 54 -1.05 9.90 -4.75
CA GLU A 54 0.24 10.33 -5.29
C GLU A 54 0.41 9.95 -6.76
N ALA A 55 -0.02 8.76 -7.17
CA ALA A 55 0.00 8.32 -8.55
C ALA A 55 -0.89 9.21 -9.43
N GLN A 56 -2.07 9.60 -8.93
CA GLN A 56 -2.98 10.49 -9.64
C GLN A 56 -2.35 11.88 -9.85
N LYS A 57 -1.69 12.44 -8.83
CA LYS A 57 -0.96 13.72 -8.97
C LYS A 57 0.16 13.64 -10.03
N ARG A 58 0.73 12.46 -10.24
CA ARG A 58 1.81 12.19 -11.20
C ARG A 58 1.34 11.71 -12.58
N ASN A 59 0.03 11.53 -12.77
CA ASN A 59 -0.56 10.88 -13.97
C ASN A 59 -0.09 9.43 -14.19
N GLU A 60 0.16 8.70 -13.10
CA GLU A 60 0.67 7.32 -13.08
C GLU A 60 -0.34 6.33 -12.49
N LEU A 61 -1.61 6.73 -12.34
CA LEU A 61 -2.65 5.92 -11.70
C LEU A 61 -2.76 4.51 -12.32
N THR A 62 -2.90 4.43 -13.64
CA THR A 62 -2.98 3.14 -14.35
C THR A 62 -1.71 2.31 -14.19
N GLN A 63 -0.54 2.94 -14.14
CA GLN A 63 0.73 2.23 -13.97
C GLN A 63 0.80 1.56 -12.59
N GLN A 64 0.23 2.17 -11.55
CA GLN A 64 0.15 1.58 -10.21
C GLN A 64 -0.92 0.50 -10.12
N LEU A 65 -2.10 0.73 -10.70
CA LEU A 65 -3.22 -0.24 -10.67
C LEU A 65 -2.89 -1.53 -11.43
N GLU A 66 -2.18 -1.41 -12.55
CA GLU A 66 -1.85 -2.51 -13.46
C GLU A 66 -0.38 -2.98 -13.34
N ALA A 67 0.35 -2.47 -12.34
CA ALA A 67 1.73 -2.90 -12.09
C ALA A 67 1.78 -4.41 -11.91
N ARG A 68 2.84 -5.04 -12.42
CA ARG A 68 3.09 -6.46 -12.19
C ARG A 68 4.23 -6.63 -11.20
N THR A 69 4.14 -7.64 -10.36
CA THR A 69 5.29 -8.10 -9.59
C THR A 69 6.40 -8.53 -10.55
N HIS A 70 7.63 -8.26 -10.16
CA HIS A 70 8.83 -8.77 -10.85
C HIS A 70 9.27 -10.11 -10.26
N ASP A 71 8.30 -10.98 -9.97
CA ASP A 71 8.51 -12.38 -9.59
C ASP A 71 7.99 -13.31 -10.69
N ILE A 72 8.07 -14.61 -10.46
CA ILE A 72 7.63 -15.64 -11.42
C ILE A 72 6.12 -15.63 -11.70
N ASN A 73 5.32 -14.93 -10.89
CA ASN A 73 3.87 -14.96 -10.98
C ASN A 73 3.31 -13.74 -11.73
N GLU A 74 4.07 -12.65 -11.85
CA GLU A 74 3.67 -11.43 -12.57
C GLU A 74 2.28 -10.90 -12.17
N LEU A 75 2.00 -10.90 -10.86
CA LEU A 75 0.69 -10.58 -10.29
C LEU A 75 0.44 -9.08 -10.24
N THR A 76 -0.80 -8.68 -10.48
CA THR A 76 -1.27 -7.31 -10.23
C THR A 76 -1.66 -7.12 -8.76
N PRO A 77 -1.76 -5.86 -8.26
CA PRO A 77 -2.30 -5.59 -6.93
C PRO A 77 -3.67 -6.22 -6.70
N LEU A 78 -4.55 -6.21 -7.72
CA LEU A 78 -5.87 -6.81 -7.63
C LEU A 78 -5.83 -8.34 -7.51
N LEU A 79 -4.95 -9.01 -8.26
CA LEU A 79 -4.75 -10.46 -8.12
C LEU A 79 -4.25 -10.82 -6.72
N LEU A 80 -3.33 -10.04 -6.15
CA LEU A 80 -2.85 -10.24 -4.78
C LEU A 80 -3.94 -10.02 -3.72
N ALA A 81 -4.77 -8.98 -3.87
CA ALA A 81 -5.91 -8.77 -2.98
C ALA A 81 -6.91 -9.93 -3.06
N THR A 82 -7.16 -10.45 -4.27
CA THR A 82 -8.02 -11.62 -4.52
C THR A 82 -7.45 -12.87 -3.86
N ALA A 83 -6.17 -13.16 -4.08
CA ALA A 83 -5.49 -14.31 -3.50
C ALA A 83 -5.49 -14.27 -1.96
N ALA A 84 -5.41 -13.06 -1.37
CA ALA A 84 -5.46 -12.85 0.08
C ALA A 84 -6.88 -12.71 0.65
N GLY A 85 -7.93 -12.73 -0.18
CA GLY A 85 -9.33 -12.59 0.25
C GLY A 85 -9.68 -11.20 0.81
N ARG A 86 -8.98 -10.15 0.39
CA ARG A 86 -9.18 -8.76 0.86
C ARG A 86 -10.35 -8.09 0.15
N LEU A 87 -11.57 -8.46 0.54
CA LEU A 87 -12.81 -7.99 -0.11
C LEU A 87 -12.97 -6.46 -0.08
N ASP A 88 -12.52 -5.82 0.98
CA ASP A 88 -12.44 -4.36 1.14
C ASP A 88 -11.56 -3.71 0.08
N ILE A 89 -10.35 -4.25 -0.12
CA ILE A 89 -9.41 -3.75 -1.13
C ILE A 89 -9.89 -4.04 -2.54
N ILE A 90 -10.48 -5.22 -2.78
CA ILE A 90 -11.06 -5.56 -4.08
C ILE A 90 -12.18 -4.57 -4.41
N ALA A 91 -13.11 -4.34 -3.49
CA ALA A 91 -14.19 -3.38 -3.68
C ALA A 91 -13.65 -1.97 -3.96
N TYR A 92 -12.59 -1.58 -3.26
CA TYR A 92 -11.92 -0.29 -3.47
C TYR A 92 -11.25 -0.19 -4.85
N PHE A 93 -10.48 -1.20 -5.28
CA PHE A 93 -9.86 -1.18 -6.61
C PHE A 93 -10.89 -1.16 -7.75
N LEU A 94 -12.05 -1.81 -7.57
CA LEU A 94 -13.14 -1.80 -8.55
C LEU A 94 -13.84 -0.44 -8.70
N THR A 95 -13.54 0.56 -7.85
CA THR A 95 -13.99 1.95 -8.09
C THR A 95 -13.13 2.68 -9.12
N TYR A 96 -12.01 2.08 -9.55
CA TYR A 96 -11.09 2.63 -10.53
C TYR A 96 -11.18 1.86 -11.87
N PRO A 97 -10.66 2.42 -12.98
CA PRO A 97 -10.63 1.74 -14.28
C PRO A 97 -9.53 0.64 -14.32
N VAL A 98 -9.62 -0.33 -13.42
CA VAL A 98 -8.70 -1.48 -13.31
C VAL A 98 -9.14 -2.63 -14.23
N ASN A 99 -8.18 -3.37 -14.78
CA ASN A 99 -8.45 -4.60 -15.50
C ASN A 99 -8.76 -5.74 -14.53
N PHE A 100 -10.04 -5.92 -14.20
CA PHE A 100 -10.50 -7.02 -13.34
C PHE A 100 -10.37 -8.42 -13.97
N ASN A 101 -10.07 -8.52 -15.27
CA ASN A 101 -9.78 -9.79 -15.95
C ASN A 101 -8.27 -10.04 -16.10
N ALA A 102 -7.43 -9.29 -15.37
CA ALA A 102 -6.00 -9.56 -15.34
C ALA A 102 -5.75 -10.97 -14.83
N VAL A 103 -4.84 -11.68 -15.50
CA VAL A 103 -4.39 -13.01 -15.14
C VAL A 103 -2.91 -12.99 -14.74
N ASP A 104 -2.53 -13.99 -13.96
CA ASP A 104 -1.12 -14.24 -13.59
C ASP A 104 -0.27 -14.70 -14.79
N ALA A 105 1.01 -14.97 -14.57
CA ALA A 105 1.92 -15.51 -15.58
C ALA A 105 1.48 -16.85 -16.19
N ASN A 106 0.60 -17.60 -15.52
CA ASN A 106 0.06 -18.89 -15.97
C ASN A 106 -1.30 -18.75 -16.69
N GLY A 107 -1.90 -17.56 -16.71
CA GLY A 107 -3.20 -17.31 -17.30
C GLY A 107 -4.39 -17.62 -16.38
N HIS A 108 -4.18 -17.72 -15.06
CA HIS A 108 -5.24 -17.91 -14.05
C HIS A 108 -5.83 -16.60 -13.55
#